data_AF-A0A7X7KC58-F1
#
_entry.id   AF-A0A7X7KC58-F1
#
_cell.length_a   1.000
_cell.length_b   1.000
_cell.length_c   1.000
_cell.angle_alpha   90.00
_cell.angle_beta   90.00
_cell.angle_gamma   90.00
#
_symmetry.space_group_name_H-M   'P 1'
#
loop_
_entity.id
_entity.type
_entity.pdbx_description
1 polymer ?
#
loop_
_entity_poly.entity_id
_entity_poly.type
_entity_poly.pdbx_seq_one_letter_code
_entity_poly.pdbx_strand_id
1 'polypeptide(L)'
;GTLRPGDSVRFDAMTRRSELKTYLTGRRTVMTEKDTYQHESTPYDRAGDDLAYILRMMMFYREAGGFRYTGLWNDYQNFVDLSALLKTGRAILIAEVPVEFDRARGADLLDGDRPLAGPKDKHRTIYRFVFPVEEGG
;
A
#
# COMPACT_ATOMS: atom_id res chain seq x y z
N GLY A 1 -13.14 0.43 -1.57
CA GLY A 1 -14.48 0.54 -0.95
C GLY A 1 -14.32 1.04 0.47
N THR A 2 -15.36 1.61 1.05
CA THR A 2 -15.39 2.02 2.46
C THR A 2 -16.31 1.07 3.21
N LEU A 3 -15.86 0.52 4.34
CA LEU A 3 -16.64 -0.33 5.23
C LEU A 3 -16.87 0.43 6.54
N ARG A 4 -18.11 0.47 7.02
CA ARG A 4 -18.46 1.00 8.34
C ARG A 4 -18.37 -0.10 9.41
N PRO A 5 -18.33 0.25 10.71
CA PRO A 5 -18.41 -0.75 11.76
C PRO A 5 -19.65 -1.65 11.62
N GLY A 6 -19.43 -2.96 11.58
CA GLY A 6 -20.48 -3.96 11.36
C GLY A 6 -20.73 -4.31 9.89
N ASP A 7 -20.21 -3.54 8.94
CA ASP A 7 -20.32 -3.87 7.52
C ASP A 7 -19.46 -5.08 7.17
N SER A 8 -19.94 -5.87 6.22
CA SER A 8 -19.20 -6.99 5.64
C SER A 8 -19.21 -6.88 4.12
N VAL A 9 -18.08 -7.21 3.49
CA VAL A 9 -17.99 -7.36 2.02
C VAL A 9 -17.66 -8.81 1.70
N ARG A 10 -18.38 -9.36 0.73
CA ARG A 10 -18.11 -10.69 0.20
C ARG A 10 -17.35 -10.55 -1.12
N PHE A 11 -16.22 -11.24 -1.22
CA PHE A 11 -15.50 -11.41 -2.48
C PHE A 11 -15.90 -12.77 -3.07
N ASP A 12 -16.44 -12.76 -4.27
CA ASP A 12 -16.82 -13.96 -5.02
C ASP A 12 -16.04 -14.06 -6.35
N ALA A 13 -16.42 -15.01 -7.19
CA ALA A 13 -15.82 -15.19 -8.52
C ALA A 13 -16.15 -14.04 -9.48
N MET A 14 -17.25 -13.31 -9.24
CA MET A 14 -17.70 -12.18 -10.08
C MET A 14 -17.08 -10.85 -9.66
N THR A 15 -16.46 -10.81 -8.49
CA THR A 15 -15.79 -9.61 -8.00
C THR A 15 -14.61 -9.28 -8.90
N ARG A 16 -14.59 -8.07 -9.45
CA ARG A 16 -13.53 -7.60 -10.35
C ARG A 16 -12.18 -7.63 -9.63
N ARG A 17 -11.30 -8.52 -10.08
CA ARG A 17 -9.92 -8.63 -9.58
C ARG A 17 -8.99 -7.88 -10.53
N SER A 18 -8.08 -7.09 -9.97
CA SER A 18 -6.93 -6.58 -10.71
C SER A 18 -5.68 -7.24 -10.16
N GLU A 19 -4.74 -7.57 -11.04
CA GLU A 19 -3.40 -7.92 -10.61
C GLU A 19 -2.81 -6.76 -9.80
N LEU A 20 -2.20 -7.07 -8.67
CA LEU A 20 -1.74 -6.04 -7.73
C LEU A 20 -0.71 -5.12 -8.38
N LYS A 21 0.24 -5.65 -9.15
CA LYS A 21 1.21 -4.82 -9.88
C LYS A 21 0.54 -3.84 -10.84
N THR A 22 -0.47 -4.29 -11.60
CA THR A 22 -1.26 -3.42 -12.48
C THR A 22 -1.93 -2.28 -11.71
N TYR A 23 -2.50 -2.56 -10.54
CA TYR A 23 -3.08 -1.54 -9.66
C TYR A 23 -2.03 -0.56 -9.11
N LEU A 24 -0.88 -1.07 -8.65
CA LEU A 24 0.19 -0.26 -8.04
C LEU A 24 0.85 0.68 -9.04
N THR A 25 1.06 0.23 -10.28
CA THR A 25 1.80 0.99 -11.29
C THR A 25 0.90 1.73 -12.29
N GLY A 26 -0.42 1.73 -12.06
CA GLY A 26 -1.39 2.30 -13.00
C GLY A 26 -1.28 1.72 -14.42
N ARG A 27 -0.87 0.44 -14.54
CA ARG A 27 -0.54 -0.14 -15.84
C ARG A 27 -1.79 -0.18 -16.71
N ARG A 28 -1.69 0.38 -17.91
CA ARG A 28 -2.76 0.41 -18.90
C ARG A 28 -2.24 -0.02 -20.26
N THR A 29 -3.10 -0.65 -21.04
CA THR A 29 -2.81 -0.95 -22.45
C THR A 29 -3.29 0.24 -23.28
N VAL A 30 -2.38 0.83 -24.05
CA VAL A 30 -2.67 1.95 -24.94
C VAL A 30 -2.43 1.48 -26.36
N MET A 31 -3.39 1.76 -27.24
CA MET A 31 -3.25 1.51 -28.68
C MET A 31 -2.45 2.65 -29.29
N THR A 32 -1.34 2.32 -29.94
CA THR A 32 -0.49 3.31 -30.61
C THR A 32 -1.01 3.60 -32.03
N GLU A 33 -0.53 4.69 -32.63
CA GLU A 33 -0.86 5.09 -34.01
C GLU A 33 -0.50 4.02 -35.06
N LYS A 34 0.36 3.06 -34.72
CA LYS A 34 0.78 1.94 -35.58
C LYS A 34 -0.05 0.66 -35.36
N ASP A 35 -1.23 0.78 -34.78
CA ASP A 35 -2.11 -0.35 -34.44
C ASP A 35 -1.41 -1.41 -33.55
N THR A 36 -0.41 -0.97 -32.79
CA THR A 36 0.37 -1.81 -31.88
C THR A 36 -0.02 -1.48 -30.46
N TYR A 37 -0.24 -2.50 -29.62
CA TYR A 37 -0.55 -2.31 -28.20
C TYR A 37 0.74 -2.10 -27.40
N GLN A 38 0.83 -0.99 -26.68
CA GLN A 38 1.91 -0.74 -25.72
C GLN A 38 1.36 -0.73 -24.30
N HIS A 39 2.14 -1.32 -23.38
CA HIS A 39 1.85 -1.24 -21.95
C HIS A 39 2.55 -0.02 -21.38
N GLU A 40 1.78 0.94 -20.91
CA GLU A 40 2.28 2.10 -20.19
C GLU A 40 2.04 1.92 -18.70
N SER A 41 3.04 2.21 -17.88
CA SER A 41 2.91 2.36 -16.43
C SER A 41 3.02 3.84 -16.06
N THR A 42 2.22 4.28 -15.09
CA THR A 42 2.40 5.58 -14.47
C THR A 42 3.74 5.61 -13.74
N PRO A 43 4.65 6.57 -14.05
CA PRO A 43 5.90 6.72 -13.32
C PRO A 43 5.66 7.00 -11.84
N TYR A 44 6.53 6.46 -10.98
CA TYR A 44 6.50 6.77 -9.55
C TYR A 44 7.00 8.21 -9.31
N ASP A 45 6.19 9.04 -8.69
CA ASP A 45 6.59 10.40 -8.28
C ASP A 45 7.40 10.33 -6.97
N ARG A 46 8.70 10.63 -7.07
CA ARG A 46 9.63 10.61 -5.92
C ARG A 46 9.52 11.86 -5.05
N ALA A 47 8.93 12.94 -5.57
CA ALA A 47 8.74 14.20 -4.86
C ALA A 47 7.32 14.34 -4.29
N GLY A 48 6.43 13.38 -4.57
CA GLY A 48 5.07 13.36 -4.08
C GLY A 48 4.99 13.22 -2.56
N ASP A 49 3.92 13.75 -1.99
CA ASP A 49 3.65 13.78 -0.54
C ASP A 49 2.38 13.01 -0.14
N ASP A 50 1.77 12.27 -1.08
CA ASP A 50 0.68 11.34 -0.80
C ASP A 50 1.20 10.16 0.01
N LEU A 51 1.11 10.29 1.34
CA LEU A 51 1.56 9.29 2.28
C LEU A 51 0.89 7.93 2.07
N ALA A 52 -0.39 7.89 1.69
CA ALA A 52 -1.08 6.63 1.47
C ALA A 52 -0.51 5.89 0.24
N TYR A 53 -0.18 6.63 -0.81
CA TYR A 53 0.51 6.08 -1.98
C TYR A 53 1.94 5.62 -1.64
N ILE A 54 2.72 6.45 -0.93
CA ILE A 54 4.10 6.11 -0.50
C ILE A 54 4.09 4.83 0.34
N LEU A 55 3.24 4.76 1.37
CA LEU A 55 3.17 3.60 2.26
C LEU A 55 2.70 2.35 1.53
N ARG A 56 1.75 2.48 0.59
CA ARG A 56 1.34 1.36 -0.29
C ARG A 56 2.52 0.86 -1.12
N MET A 57 3.31 1.78 -1.68
CA MET A 57 4.49 1.45 -2.47
C MET A 57 5.61 0.83 -1.63
N MET A 58 5.79 1.24 -0.38
CA MET A 58 6.70 0.58 0.55
C MET A 58 6.23 -0.82 0.95
N MET A 59 4.92 -0.98 1.24
CA MET A 59 4.31 -2.26 1.63
C MET A 59 4.29 -3.30 0.51
N PHE A 60 4.34 -2.88 -0.75
CA PHE A 60 4.33 -3.78 -1.90
C PHE A 60 5.47 -3.47 -2.87
N TYR A 61 6.61 -3.07 -2.33
CA TYR A 61 7.75 -2.57 -3.10
C TYR A 61 8.25 -3.58 -4.13
N ARG A 62 8.50 -4.82 -3.71
CA ARG A 62 8.95 -5.87 -4.63
C ARG A 62 7.90 -6.19 -5.69
N GLU A 63 6.63 -6.23 -5.32
CA GLU A 63 5.52 -6.51 -6.26
C GLU A 63 5.34 -5.40 -7.30
N ALA A 64 5.52 -4.14 -6.90
CA ALA A 64 5.49 -3.01 -7.83
C ALA A 64 6.66 -2.99 -8.83
N GLY A 65 7.72 -3.76 -8.58
CA GLY A 65 8.93 -3.82 -9.42
C GLY A 65 10.20 -3.25 -8.76
N GLY A 66 10.11 -2.85 -7.49
CA GLY A 66 11.22 -2.41 -6.65
C GLY A 66 11.96 -1.20 -7.21
N PHE A 67 13.29 -1.23 -7.14
CA PHE A 67 14.15 -0.14 -7.60
C PHE A 67 13.94 0.18 -9.08
N ARG A 68 13.65 -0.81 -9.93
CA ARG A 68 13.42 -0.57 -11.36
C ARG A 68 12.19 0.27 -11.64
N TYR A 69 11.20 0.23 -10.75
CA TYR A 69 9.97 1.02 -10.89
C TYR A 69 10.06 2.36 -10.13
N THR A 70 10.49 2.32 -8.87
CA THR A 70 10.52 3.50 -7.99
C THR A 70 11.78 4.35 -8.17
N GLY A 71 12.90 3.74 -8.55
CA GLY A 71 14.24 4.31 -8.50
C GLY A 71 14.74 4.63 -7.09
N LEU A 72 14.11 4.06 -6.06
CA LEU A 72 14.45 4.24 -4.65
C LEU A 72 14.76 2.89 -4.01
N TRP A 73 15.72 2.89 -3.09
CA TRP A 73 15.99 1.73 -2.23
C TRP A 73 15.00 1.70 -1.08
N ASN A 74 14.56 0.51 -0.69
CA ASN A 74 13.65 0.29 0.45
C ASN A 74 14.35 -0.48 1.58
N ASP A 75 15.67 -0.29 1.72
CA ASP A 75 16.50 -1.14 2.57
C ASP A 75 16.32 -0.83 4.07
N TYR A 76 16.15 0.44 4.42
CA TYR A 76 16.01 0.88 5.82
C TYR A 76 14.72 0.40 6.49
N GLN A 77 13.66 0.18 5.73
CA GLN A 77 12.32 -0.12 6.24
C GLN A 77 11.75 -1.38 5.55
N ASN A 78 12.62 -2.32 5.18
CA ASN A 78 12.26 -3.50 4.41
C ASN A 78 11.21 -4.40 5.10
N PHE A 79 11.11 -4.37 6.43
CA PHE A 79 10.11 -5.11 7.21
C PHE A 79 8.66 -4.64 6.96
N VAL A 80 8.50 -3.46 6.34
CA VAL A 80 7.19 -2.95 5.93
C VAL A 80 6.69 -3.67 4.68
N ASP A 81 7.59 -4.21 3.84
CA ASP A 81 7.24 -4.88 2.58
C ASP A 81 6.59 -6.26 2.83
N LEU A 82 5.33 -6.37 2.44
CA LEU A 82 4.48 -7.54 2.56
C LEU A 82 4.41 -8.37 1.26
N SER A 83 5.14 -8.00 0.22
CA SER A 83 5.08 -8.66 -1.09
C SER A 83 5.32 -10.18 -1.01
N ALA A 84 6.16 -10.63 -0.06
CA ALA A 84 6.41 -12.05 0.15
C ALA A 84 5.17 -12.82 0.65
N LEU A 85 4.30 -12.17 1.44
CA LEU A 85 3.11 -12.80 2.02
C LEU A 85 2.05 -13.12 0.95
N LEU A 86 1.99 -12.34 -0.13
CA LEU A 86 1.07 -12.56 -1.25
C LEU A 86 1.25 -13.94 -1.90
N LYS A 87 2.45 -14.52 -1.81
CA LYS A 87 2.78 -15.83 -2.39
C LYS A 87 2.44 -17.01 -1.48
N THR A 88 1.87 -16.75 -0.30
CA THR A 88 1.69 -17.75 0.76
C THR A 88 0.22 -18.01 1.11
N GLY A 89 -0.71 -17.71 0.19
CA GLY A 89 -2.14 -17.89 0.44
C GLY A 89 -2.65 -16.99 1.57
N ARG A 90 -2.18 -15.74 1.63
CA ARG A 90 -2.57 -14.77 2.67
C ARG A 90 -3.39 -13.64 2.07
N ALA A 91 -4.42 -13.23 2.80
CA ALA A 91 -5.11 -11.97 2.57
C ALA A 91 -4.50 -10.89 3.48
N ILE A 92 -4.33 -9.70 2.93
CA ILE A 92 -3.79 -8.55 3.65
C ILE A 92 -4.86 -7.45 3.63
N LEU A 93 -5.31 -7.04 4.80
CA LEU A 93 -6.16 -5.87 4.98
C LEU A 93 -5.32 -4.74 5.57
N ILE A 94 -5.38 -3.58 4.92
CA ILE A 94 -4.69 -2.37 5.38
C ILE A 94 -5.77 -1.35 5.76
N ALA A 95 -5.64 -0.78 6.95
CA ALA A 95 -6.53 0.27 7.45
C ALA A 95 -5.70 1.45 7.95
N GLU A 96 -6.20 2.66 7.67
CA GLU A 96 -5.66 3.91 8.20
C GLU A 96 -6.60 4.43 9.29
N VAL A 97 -6.05 4.87 10.41
CA VAL A 97 -6.83 5.52 11.47
C VAL A 97 -7.17 6.95 11.03
N PRO A 98 -8.45 7.36 11.04
CA PRO A 98 -8.81 8.74 10.75
C PRO A 98 -8.16 9.71 11.77
N VAL A 99 -7.75 10.89 11.31
CA VAL A 99 -7.01 11.88 12.11
C VAL A 99 -7.73 12.25 13.40
N GLU A 100 -9.06 12.31 13.36
CA GLU A 100 -9.92 12.59 14.49
C GLU A 100 -9.84 11.54 15.62
N PHE A 101 -9.43 10.31 15.29
CA PHE A 101 -9.23 9.20 16.22
C PHE A 101 -7.75 8.91 16.51
N ASP A 102 -6.81 9.62 15.86
CA ASP A 102 -5.36 9.46 16.00
C ASP A 102 -4.79 10.12 17.28
N ARG A 103 -5.63 10.32 18.31
CA ARG A 103 -5.19 10.79 19.64
C ARG A 103 -4.32 9.75 20.36
N ALA A 104 -4.41 8.49 19.95
CA ALA A 104 -3.49 7.44 20.34
C ALA A 104 -2.49 7.24 19.21
N ARG A 105 -1.41 8.02 19.24
CA ARG A 105 -0.25 7.75 18.38
C ARG A 105 0.16 6.30 18.61
N GLY A 106 0.36 5.52 17.55
CA GLY A 106 0.82 4.13 17.69
C GLY A 106 2.17 4.02 18.42
N ALA A 107 2.97 5.09 18.41
CA ALA A 107 4.18 5.26 19.20
C ALA A 107 4.51 6.75 19.38
N ASP A 108 5.20 7.09 20.46
CA ASP A 108 5.79 8.42 20.65
C ASP A 108 7.24 8.43 20.16
N LEU A 109 7.59 9.45 19.37
CA LEU A 109 8.97 9.70 18.98
C LEU A 109 9.60 10.58 20.06
N LEU A 110 10.73 10.17 20.61
CA LEU A 110 11.42 10.90 21.68
C LEU A 110 12.85 11.28 21.25
N ASP A 111 13.30 12.47 21.66
CA ASP A 111 14.70 12.86 21.73
C ASP A 111 15.15 12.76 23.19
N GLY A 112 15.77 11.64 23.55
CA GLY A 112 15.93 11.23 24.96
C GLY A 112 14.57 10.94 25.60
N ASP A 113 14.24 11.62 26.70
CA ASP A 113 12.95 11.51 27.39
C ASP A 113 11.93 12.57 26.92
N ARG A 114 12.30 13.41 25.94
CA ARG A 114 11.44 14.51 25.47
C ARG A 114 10.71 14.09 24.21
N PRO A 115 9.36 14.18 24.17
CA PRO A 115 8.64 13.97 22.93
C PRO A 115 9.11 14.92 21.82
N LEU A 116 9.53 14.34 20.70
CA LEU A 116 9.64 15.03 19.42
C LEU A 116 8.22 15.31 18.93
N ALA A 117 7.74 16.51 19.24
CA ALA A 117 6.44 16.99 18.80
C ALA A 117 6.52 18.50 18.48
N GLY A 118 6.36 18.82 17.20
CA GLY A 118 6.21 20.18 16.69
C GLY A 118 4.74 20.54 16.41
N PRO A 119 4.38 21.84 16.42
CA PRO A 119 3.01 22.28 16.09
C PRO A 119 2.56 21.93 14.66
N LYS A 120 3.48 21.52 13.79
CA LYS A 120 3.21 21.12 12.40
C LYS A 120 3.38 19.61 12.17
N ASP A 121 3.68 18.84 13.21
CA ASP A 121 3.91 17.41 13.06
C ASP A 121 2.58 16.71 12.76
N LYS A 122 2.60 15.91 11.70
CA LYS A 122 1.48 15.07 11.30
C LYS A 122 1.86 13.62 11.58
N HIS A 123 0.97 12.91 12.24
CA HIS A 123 1.09 11.48 12.48
C HIS A 123 -0.03 10.76 11.73
N ARG A 124 0.24 9.52 11.36
CA ARG A 124 -0.75 8.59 10.82
C ARG A 124 -0.44 7.21 11.36
N THR A 125 -1.47 6.54 11.86
CA THR A 125 -1.38 5.16 12.33
C THR A 125 -1.98 4.23 11.28
N ILE A 126 -1.19 3.26 10.81
CA ILE A 126 -1.64 2.23 9.85
C ILE A 126 -1.68 0.87 10.52
N TYR A 127 -2.83 0.21 10.45
CA TYR A 127 -3.01 -1.17 10.86
C TYR A 127 -2.94 -2.11 9.65
N ARG A 128 -2.26 -3.23 9.82
CA ARG A 128 -2.08 -4.27 8.82
C ARG A 128 -2.52 -5.59 9.43
N PHE A 129 -3.53 -6.21 8.84
CA PHE A 129 -4.04 -7.51 9.28
C PHE A 129 -3.72 -8.55 8.21
N VAL A 130 -3.14 -9.67 8.62
CA VAL A 130 -2.75 -10.76 7.74
C VAL A 130 -3.54 -11.99 8.13
N PHE A 131 -4.35 -12.50 7.21
CA PHE A 131 -5.21 -13.64 7.43
C PHE A 131 -4.76 -14.83 6.58
N PRO A 132 -4.74 -16.08 7.11
CA PRO A 132 -4.76 -17.26 6.26
C PRO A 132 -5.98 -17.23 5.35
N VAL A 133 -5.81 -17.62 4.09
CA VAL A 133 -6.90 -17.91 3.18
C VAL A 133 -6.79 -19.39 2.86
N GLU A 134 -7.83 -20.14 3.18
CA GLU A 134 -7.93 -21.53 2.73
C GLU A 134 -8.16 -21.51 1.22
N GLU A 135 -7.41 -22.33 0.47
CA GLU A 135 -7.78 -22.63 -0.91
C GLU A 135 -9.10 -23.40 -0.84
N GLY A 136 -10.20 -22.74 -1.23
CA GLY A 136 -11.47 -23.43 -1.42
C GLY A 136 -11.26 -24.49 -2.51
N GLY A 137 -11.40 -25.76 -2.12
CA GLY A 137 -11.39 -26.90 -3.04
C GLY A 137 -12.53 -26.88 -4.04
#